data_AF-A0A2V8QKJ3-F1
#
_entry.id   AF-A0A2V8QKJ3-F1
#
_cell.length_a   1.000
_cell.length_b   1.000
_cell.length_c   1.000
_cell.angle_alpha   90.00
_cell.angle_beta   90.00
_cell.angle_gamma   90.00
#
_symmetry.space_group_name_H-M   'P 1'
#
loop_
_entity.id
_entity.type
_entity.pdbx_description
1 polymer ?
#
loop_
_entity_poly.entity_id
_entity_poly.type
_entity_poly.pdbx_seq_one_letter_code
_entity_poly.pdbx_strand_id
1 'polypeptide(L)'
;YQCDEMPAFYSRLSGLQIDMRAESPADVAAVFKAQRELGINSSLLVTVPVPADIEVPAEQLRRVLNDALAGAKRNSVGGRELTPFLLSHMSQHSGGATLRANIALLENNARVAAEIASVMSDMP
;
A
#
# COMPACT_ATOMS: atom_id res chain seq x y z
N TYR A 1 0.07 -9.60 -2.90
CA TYR A 1 -0.44 -10.68 -2.02
C TYR A 1 -1.93 -10.81 -2.26
N GLN A 2 -2.39 -11.94 -2.81
CA GLN A 2 -3.80 -12.21 -3.15
C GLN A 2 -4.46 -11.12 -4.01
N CYS A 3 -3.70 -10.55 -4.95
CA CYS A 3 -4.16 -9.53 -5.88
C CYS A 3 -3.41 -9.69 -7.22
N ASP A 4 -4.02 -9.23 -8.32
CA ASP A 4 -3.41 -9.24 -9.66
C ASP A 4 -2.85 -7.86 -10.05
N GLU A 5 -3.26 -6.82 -9.32
CA GLU A 5 -2.83 -5.44 -9.51
C GLU A 5 -2.05 -4.92 -8.30
N MET A 6 -1.19 -3.93 -8.55
CA MET A 6 -0.55 -3.14 -7.52
C MET A 6 -1.64 -2.31 -6.82
N PRO A 7 -1.91 -2.49 -5.52
CA PRO A 7 -2.91 -1.70 -4.83
C PRO A 7 -2.52 -0.22 -4.79
N ALA A 8 -3.48 0.68 -5.05
CA ALA A 8 -3.31 2.13 -5.04
C ALA A 8 -3.48 2.72 -3.63
N PHE A 9 -2.88 2.09 -2.62
CA PHE A 9 -2.90 2.47 -1.21
C PHE A 9 -4.31 2.48 -0.59
N TYR A 10 -5.13 3.49 -0.87
CA TYR A 10 -6.52 3.60 -0.40
C TYR A 10 -7.53 2.85 -1.27
N SER A 11 -7.15 2.50 -2.50
CA SER A 11 -7.96 1.71 -3.43
C SER A 11 -7.26 0.39 -3.75
N ARG A 12 -8.03 -0.67 -3.94
CA ARG A 12 -7.53 -2.01 -4.25
C ARG A 12 -7.04 -2.12 -5.68
N LEU A 13 -7.63 -1.33 -6.59
CA LEU A 13 -7.33 -1.33 -8.02
C LEU A 13 -6.51 -0.10 -8.40
N SER A 14 -5.50 -0.29 -9.23
CA SER A 14 -4.69 0.81 -9.80
C SER A 14 -4.65 0.78 -11.33
N GLY A 15 -5.03 -0.34 -11.95
CA GLY A 15 -4.79 -0.63 -13.37
C GLY A 15 -3.35 -1.04 -13.69
N LEU A 16 -2.46 -1.13 -12.69
CA LEU A 16 -1.08 -1.57 -12.86
C LEU A 16 -0.95 -3.03 -12.43
N GLN A 17 -0.56 -3.92 -13.34
CA GLN A 17 -0.36 -5.34 -13.06
C GLN A 17 0.87 -5.55 -12.16
N ILE A 18 0.85 -6.60 -11.33
CA ILE A 18 2.04 -7.05 -10.58
C ILE A 18 2.83 -8.11 -11.35
N ASP A 19 4.11 -8.25 -11.03
CA ASP A 19 4.99 -9.23 -11.67
C ASP A 19 4.65 -10.68 -11.25
N MET A 20 4.23 -10.87 -10.00
CA MET A 20 3.93 -12.18 -9.43
C MET A 20 2.86 -12.08 -8.36
N ARG A 21 1.89 -13.00 -8.42
CA ARG A 21 0.88 -13.19 -7.39
C ARG A 21 1.31 -14.28 -6.40
N ALA A 22 1.14 -13.99 -5.11
CA ALA A 22 1.35 -14.91 -4.00
C ALA A 22 0.02 -15.10 -3.27
N GLU A 23 -0.34 -16.35 -2.95
CA GLU A 23 -1.60 -16.69 -2.27
C GLU A 23 -1.42 -16.86 -0.76
N SER A 24 -0.19 -17.15 -0.31
CA SER A 24 0.14 -17.42 1.08
C SER A 24 1.45 -16.77 1.55
N PRO A 25 1.68 -16.63 2.88
CA PRO A 25 2.97 -16.16 3.40
C PRO A 25 4.13 -17.07 2.99
N ALA A 26 3.88 -18.37 2.84
CA ALA A 26 4.87 -19.34 2.38
C ALA A 26 5.31 -19.11 0.94
N ASP A 27 4.40 -18.69 0.05
CA ASP A 27 4.76 -18.33 -1.33
C ASP A 27 5.74 -17.15 -1.35
N VAL A 28 5.47 -16.12 -0.53
CA VAL A 28 6.35 -14.95 -0.41
C VAL A 28 7.72 -15.35 0.13
N ALA A 29 7.74 -16.16 1.19
CA ALA A 29 8.98 -16.65 1.79
C ALA A 29 9.81 -17.49 0.81
N ALA A 30 9.16 -18.34 0.00
CA ALA A 30 9.80 -19.13 -1.05
C ALA A 30 10.45 -18.26 -2.13
N VAL A 31 9.74 -17.22 -2.60
CA VAL A 31 10.29 -16.25 -3.57
C VAL A 31 11.51 -15.53 -2.99
N PHE A 32 11.42 -15.08 -1.74
CA PHE A 32 12.54 -14.42 -1.08
C PHE A 32 13.74 -15.36 -0.91
N LYS A 33 13.53 -16.62 -0.51
CA LYS A 33 14.60 -17.63 -0.40
C LYS A 33 15.27 -17.88 -1.75
N ALA A 34 14.48 -18.12 -2.80
CA ALA A 34 15.01 -18.32 -4.15
C ALA A 34 15.82 -17.11 -4.64
N GLN A 35 15.36 -15.88 -4.36
CA GLN A 35 16.10 -14.66 -4.66
C GLN A 35 17.49 -14.67 -3.97
N ARG A 36 17.58 -15.09 -2.70
CA ARG A 36 18.85 -15.19 -1.97
C ARG A 36 19.76 -16.28 -2.51
N GLU A 37 19.23 -17.46 -2.78
CA GLU A 37 19.99 -18.61 -3.32
C GLU A 37 20.59 -18.32 -4.69
N LEU A 38 19.92 -17.50 -5.51
CA LEU A 38 20.42 -17.02 -6.80
C LEU A 38 21.43 -15.86 -6.68
N GLY A 39 21.74 -15.40 -5.46
CA GLY A 39 22.65 -14.27 -5.24
C GLY A 39 22.09 -12.91 -5.67
N ILE A 40 20.77 -12.79 -5.83
CA ILE A 40 20.11 -11.54 -6.24
C ILE A 40 19.99 -10.61 -5.03
N ASN A 41 20.85 -9.59 -4.99
CA ASN A 41 20.91 -8.61 -3.90
C ASN A 41 19.96 -7.42 -4.10
N SER A 42 18.65 -7.66 -4.09
CA SER A 42 17.62 -6.62 -4.14
C SER A 42 16.51 -6.85 -3.12
N SER A 43 15.67 -5.85 -2.85
CA SER A 43 14.50 -6.03 -1.97
C SER A 43 13.35 -6.73 -2.68
N LEU A 44 12.50 -7.43 -1.92
CA LEU A 44 11.20 -7.93 -2.39
C LEU A 44 10.10 -6.99 -1.86
N LEU A 45 9.38 -6.32 -2.75
CA LEU A 45 8.23 -5.49 -2.39
C LEU A 45 6.97 -6.36 -2.37
N VAL A 46 6.38 -6.54 -1.20
CA VAL A 46 5.10 -7.25 -1.04
C VAL A 46 3.99 -6.22 -0.91
N THR A 47 3.12 -6.16 -1.91
CA THR A 47 1.95 -5.30 -1.87
C THR A 47 0.74 -6.04 -1.30
N VAL A 48 0.03 -5.40 -0.37
CA VAL A 48 -1.17 -5.95 0.26
C VAL A 48 -2.31 -4.97 0.02
N PRO A 49 -3.45 -5.41 -0.56
CA PRO A 49 -4.56 -4.51 -0.80
C PRO A 49 -5.23 -4.09 0.52
N VAL A 50 -5.75 -2.86 0.56
CA VAL A 50 -6.60 -2.39 1.66
C VAL A 50 -7.81 -3.33 1.83
N PRO A 51 -8.29 -3.59 3.07
CA PRO A 51 -9.52 -4.34 3.29
C PRO A 51 -10.69 -3.78 2.47
N ALA A 52 -11.49 -4.66 1.87
CA ALA A 52 -12.51 -4.26 0.88
C ALA A 52 -13.65 -3.42 1.48
N ASP A 53 -13.93 -3.62 2.77
CA ASP A 53 -14.95 -2.91 3.54
C ASP A 53 -14.57 -1.47 3.88
N ILE A 54 -13.28 -1.13 3.84
CA ILE A 54 -12.76 0.20 4.17
C ILE A 54 -12.09 0.90 2.97
N GLU A 55 -12.20 0.31 1.79
CA GLU A 55 -11.66 0.88 0.55
C GLU A 55 -12.25 2.27 0.26
N VAL A 56 -11.40 3.20 -0.17
CA VAL A 56 -11.85 4.48 -0.74
C VAL A 56 -12.00 4.30 -2.25
N PRO A 57 -13.20 4.50 -2.82
CA PRO A 57 -13.41 4.36 -4.26
C PRO A 57 -12.49 5.27 -5.07
N ALA A 58 -11.94 4.75 -6.17
CA ALA A 58 -10.95 5.46 -6.99
C ALA A 58 -11.43 6.86 -7.45
N GLU A 59 -12.70 7.00 -7.81
CA GLU A 59 -13.30 8.29 -8.21
C GLU A 59 -13.41 9.28 -7.05
N GLN A 60 -13.68 8.81 -5.83
CA GLN A 60 -13.63 9.66 -4.64
C GLN A 60 -12.19 10.08 -4.33
N LEU A 61 -11.25 9.12 -4.37
CA LEU A 61 -9.84 9.35 -4.12
C LEU A 61 -9.25 10.37 -5.10
N ARG A 62 -9.54 10.24 -6.40
CA ARG A 62 -9.08 11.15 -7.44
C ARG A 62 -9.56 12.58 -7.21
N ARG A 63 -10.83 12.75 -6.82
CA ARG A 63 -11.39 14.07 -6.48
C ARG A 63 -10.64 14.71 -5.31
N VAL A 64 -10.54 14.03 -4.17
CA VAL A 64 -9.88 14.62 -2.98
C VAL A 64 -8.38 14.84 -3.17
N LEU A 65 -7.70 14.01 -3.97
CA LEU A 65 -6.30 14.19 -4.32
C LEU A 65 -6.10 15.42 -5.21
N ASN A 66 -6.92 15.60 -6.24
CA ASN A 66 -6.85 16.78 -7.11
C ASN A 66 -7.10 18.07 -6.33
N ASP A 67 -8.09 18.06 -5.43
CA ASP A 67 -8.36 19.20 -4.55
C ASP A 67 -7.18 19.49 -3.62
N ALA A 68 -6.57 18.45 -3.06
CA ALA A 68 -5.38 18.57 -2.21
C ALA A 68 -4.16 19.13 -2.98
N LEU A 69 -3.91 18.66 -4.20
CA LEU A 69 -2.83 19.16 -5.06
C LEU A 69 -3.05 20.64 -5.43
N ALA A 70 -4.30 21.01 -5.75
CA ALA A 70 -4.67 22.40 -5.98
C ALA A 70 -4.49 23.26 -4.72
N GLY A 71 -4.83 22.72 -3.55
CA GLY A 71 -4.58 23.33 -2.25
C GLY A 71 -3.09 23.55 -1.96
N ALA A 72 -2.26 22.56 -2.22
CA ALA A 72 -0.81 22.66 -2.02
C ALA A 72 -0.21 23.75 -2.92
N LYS A 73 -0.64 23.80 -4.19
CA LYS A 73 -0.22 24.84 -5.15
C LYS A 73 -0.63 26.24 -4.70
N ARG A 74 -1.87 26.44 -4.22
CA ARG A 74 -2.35 27.74 -3.73
C ARG A 74 -1.57 28.24 -2.51
N ASN A 75 -1.13 27.32 -1.65
CA ASN A 75 -0.40 27.62 -0.42
C ASN A 75 1.12 27.55 -0.59
N SER A 76 1.62 27.36 -1.82
CA SER A 76 3.06 27.19 -2.11
C SER A 76 3.73 26.10 -1.26
N VAL A 77 2.99 25.03 -0.94
CA VAL A 77 3.50 23.89 -0.17
C VAL A 77 4.26 22.96 -1.10
N GLY A 78 5.50 22.64 -0.74
CA GLY A 78 6.38 21.77 -1.53
C GLY A 78 7.44 21.08 -0.68
N GLY A 79 8.32 20.33 -1.34
CA GLY A 79 9.37 19.57 -0.68
C GLY A 79 8.80 18.56 0.34
N ARG A 80 9.45 18.47 1.50
CA ARG A 80 9.06 17.53 2.57
C ARG A 80 7.66 17.79 3.16
N GLU A 81 7.14 19.02 3.04
CA GLU A 81 5.84 19.41 3.61
C GLU A 81 4.65 18.99 2.72
N LEU A 82 4.92 18.61 1.47
CA LEU A 82 3.89 18.22 0.51
C LEU A 82 3.11 17.00 0.99
N THR A 83 3.79 15.91 1.35
CA THR A 83 3.10 14.67 1.77
C THR A 83 2.24 14.85 3.01
N PRO A 84 2.72 15.46 4.13
CA PRO A 84 1.88 15.76 5.28
C PRO A 84 0.65 16.61 4.93
N PHE A 85 0.82 17.63 4.08
CA PHE A 85 -0.27 18.47 3.61
C PHE A 85 -1.32 17.67 2.84
N LEU A 86 -0.90 16.86 1.85
CA LEU A 86 -1.81 16.05 1.04
C LEU A 86 -2.60 15.07 1.90
N LEU A 87 -1.93 14.34 2.80
CA LEU A 87 -2.59 13.36 3.68
C LEU A 87 -3.62 14.01 4.61
N SER A 88 -3.25 15.15 5.21
CA SER A 88 -4.15 15.91 6.09
C SER A 88 -5.37 16.44 5.31
N HIS A 89 -5.13 17.06 4.16
CA HIS A 89 -6.19 17.61 3.31
C HIS A 89 -7.15 16.51 2.83
N MET A 90 -6.62 15.39 2.35
CA MET A 90 -7.42 14.25 1.88
C MET A 90 -8.23 13.63 3.02
N SER A 91 -7.69 13.55 4.23
CA SER A 91 -8.43 13.09 5.41
C SER A 91 -9.63 13.98 5.72
N GLN A 92 -9.40 15.30 5.78
CA GLN A 92 -10.45 16.28 6.07
C GLN A 92 -11.56 16.25 5.01
N HIS A 93 -11.20 16.24 3.73
CA HIS A 93 -12.15 16.35 2.61
C HIS A 93 -12.79 15.02 2.20
N SER A 94 -12.36 13.89 2.78
CA SER A 94 -13.00 12.59 2.62
C SER A 94 -13.90 12.18 3.79
N GLY A 95 -14.14 13.08 4.77
CA GLY A 95 -14.86 12.73 6.00
C GLY A 95 -14.11 11.69 6.84
N GLY A 96 -12.78 11.74 6.81
CA GLY A 96 -11.89 10.81 7.50
C GLY A 96 -11.77 9.43 6.83
N ALA A 97 -12.35 9.21 5.64
CA ALA A 97 -12.28 7.90 4.98
C ALA A 97 -10.85 7.48 4.66
N THR A 98 -10.01 8.40 4.16
CA THR A 98 -8.60 8.07 3.89
C THR A 98 -7.82 7.78 5.17
N LEU A 99 -8.12 8.44 6.29
CA LEU A 99 -7.47 8.13 7.58
C LEU A 99 -7.85 6.74 8.08
N ARG A 100 -9.14 6.37 8.03
CA ARG A 100 -9.61 5.03 8.41
C ARG A 100 -8.96 3.95 7.55
N ALA A 101 -8.95 4.16 6.23
CA ALA A 101 -8.29 3.25 5.29
C ALA A 101 -6.78 3.12 5.56
N ASN A 102 -6.09 4.23 5.89
CA ASN A 102 -4.67 4.21 6.22
C ASN A 102 -4.37 3.35 7.47
N ILE A 103 -5.18 3.51 8.52
CA ILE A 103 -5.03 2.73 9.77
C ILE A 103 -5.27 1.25 9.50
N ALA A 104 -6.38 0.92 8.83
CA ALA A 104 -6.70 -0.47 8.49
C ALA A 104 -5.65 -1.10 7.57
N LEU A 105 -5.11 -0.35 6.61
CA LEU A 105 -4.01 -0.79 5.76
C LEU A 105 -2.74 -1.05 6.57
N LEU A 106 -2.39 -0.16 7.51
CA LEU A 106 -1.22 -0.32 8.38
C LEU A 106 -1.32 -1.61 9.21
N GLU A 107 -2.46 -1.84 9.85
CA GLU A 107 -2.72 -3.05 10.63
C GLU A 107 -2.68 -4.31 9.75
N ASN A 108 -3.29 -4.25 8.56
CA ASN A 108 -3.30 -5.35 7.61
C ASN A 108 -1.88 -5.69 7.10
N ASN A 109 -1.08 -4.67 6.79
CA ASN A 109 0.31 -4.83 6.39
C ASN A 109 1.16 -5.43 7.51
N ALA A 110 0.99 -4.94 8.75
CA ALA A 110 1.72 -5.46 9.90
C ALA A 110 1.40 -6.94 10.16
N ARG A 111 0.12 -7.32 10.05
CA ARG A 111 -0.32 -8.71 10.19
C ARG A 111 0.31 -9.61 9.12
N VAL A 112 0.18 -9.25 7.83
CA VAL A 112 0.76 -10.05 6.73
C VAL A 112 2.28 -10.12 6.84
N ALA A 113 2.95 -9.03 7.19
CA ALA A 113 4.40 -9.01 7.40
C ALA A 113 4.83 -9.95 8.55
N ALA A 114 4.09 -9.96 9.66
CA ALA A 114 4.35 -10.86 10.78
C ALA A 114 4.16 -12.34 10.39
N GLU A 115 3.11 -12.66 9.64
CA GLU A 115 2.87 -14.00 9.11
C GLU A 115 4.02 -14.46 8.19
N ILE A 116 4.49 -13.60 7.28
CA ILE A 116 5.64 -13.88 6.40
C ILE A 116 6.91 -14.09 7.23
N ALA A 117 7.19 -13.20 8.19
CA ALA A 117 8.38 -13.27 9.03
C ALA A 117 8.42 -14.54 9.88
N SER A 118 7.27 -14.99 10.39
CA SER A 118 7.14 -16.25 11.11
C SER A 118 7.54 -17.42 10.21
N VAL A 119 6.97 -17.51 9.01
CA VAL A 119 7.31 -18.59 8.06
C VAL A 119 8.79 -18.56 7.69
N MET A 120 9.35 -17.37 7.43
CA MET A 120 10.77 -17.21 7.11
C MET A 120 11.70 -17.62 8.24
N SER A 121 11.28 -17.41 9.51
CA SER A 121 12.08 -17.77 10.68
C SER A 121 12.16 -19.28 10.89
N ASP A 122 11.15 -20.01 10.41
CA ASP A 122 11.12 -21.48 10.44
C ASP A 122 11.82 -22.13 9.23
N MET A 123 12.30 -21.33 8.28
CA MET A 123 13.02 -21.85 7.12
C MET A 123 14.46 -22.24 7.48
N PRO A 124 14.92 -23.43 7.04
CA PRO A 124 16.31 -23.85 7.21
C PRO A 124 17.26 -23.12 6.25
#